data_AF-A0A9E2QE29-F1
#
_entry.id   AF-A0A9E2QE29-F1
#
_cell.length_a   1.000
_cell.length_b   1.000
_cell.length_c   1.000
_cell.angle_alpha   90.00
_cell.angle_beta   90.00
_cell.angle_gamma   90.00
#
_symmetry.space_group_name_H-M   'P 1'
#
loop_
_entity.id
_entity.type
_entity.pdbx_description
1 polymer ?
#
loop_
_entity_poly.entity_id
_entity_poly.type
_entity_poly.pdbx_seq_one_letter_code
_entity_poly.pdbx_strand_id
1 'polypeptide(L)' 'QWILQPEDPWEVNGYVPNVVFTCGAVPEDDGTVKIYWGGADTVMCAGTAVIDELVALCLTASRPPM' A
#
# COMPACT_ATOMS: atom_id res chain seq x y z
N GLN A 1 6.78 10.79 -3.99
CA GLN A 1 5.38 10.62 -3.55
C GLN A 1 5.28 9.31 -2.77
N TRP A 2 4.23 9.12 -1.97
CA TRP A 2 4.00 7.83 -1.30
C TRP A 2 3.24 6.88 -2.24
N ILE A 3 3.53 5.59 -2.14
CA ILE A 3 2.77 4.55 -2.86
C ILE A 3 1.44 4.28 -2.14
N LEU A 4 1.50 4.19 -0.81
CA LEU A 4 0.37 4.00 0.08
C LEU A 4 0.65 4.82 1.34
N GLN A 5 -0.36 5.57 1.80
CA GLN A 5 -0.35 6.31 3.06
C GLN A 5 -1.76 6.22 3.68
N PRO A 6 -1.91 6.40 5.01
CA PRO A 6 -3.23 6.39 5.63
C PRO A 6 -4.07 7.56 5.12
N GLU A 7 -5.24 7.26 4.54
CA GLU A 7 -6.20 8.26 4.07
C GLU A 7 -7.63 7.93 4.51
N ASP A 8 -8.00 6.65 4.43
CA ASP A 8 -9.35 6.21 4.75
C ASP A 8 -9.63 6.19 6.26
N PRO A 9 -10.90 6.34 6.71
CA PRO A 9 -11.26 6.39 8.12
C PRO A 9 -10.75 5.21 8.96
N TRP A 10 -10.66 4.02 8.37
CA TRP A 10 -10.17 2.79 9.00
C TRP A 10 -8.65 2.62 8.97
N GLU A 11 -7.92 3.51 8.31
CA GLU A 11 -6.46 3.60 8.31
C GLU A 11 -5.96 4.70 9.25
N VAL A 12 -6.74 5.79 9.35
CA VAL A 12 -6.45 6.91 10.25
C VAL A 12 -6.94 6.66 11.68
N ASN A 13 -8.00 5.88 11.88
CA ASN A 13 -8.57 5.59 13.21
C ASN A 13 -8.61 4.07 13.49
N GLY A 14 -8.10 3.68 14.65
CA GLY A 14 -8.09 2.29 15.11
C GLY A 14 -7.26 2.11 16.39
N TYR A 15 -6.86 0.88 16.68
CA TYR A 15 -5.99 0.54 17.81
C TYR A 15 -4.65 1.30 17.77
N VAL A 16 -4.05 1.43 16.60
CA VAL A 16 -2.91 2.33 16.36
C VAL A 16 -3.26 3.27 15.20
N PRO A 17 -3.50 4.57 15.44
CA PRO A 17 -3.95 5.50 14.42
C PRO A 17 -2.85 5.82 13.39
N ASN A 18 -3.26 6.21 12.17
CA ASN A 18 -2.40 6.57 11.05
C ASN A 18 -1.43 5.45 10.63
N VAL A 19 -1.94 4.23 10.50
CA VAL A 19 -1.14 3.07 10.08
C VAL A 19 -1.72 2.45 8.82
N VAL A 20 -0.83 2.30 7.84
CA VAL A 20 -0.94 1.32 6.76
C VAL A 20 0.32 0.46 6.81
N PHE A 21 0.17 -0.86 6.94
CA PHE A 21 1.32 -1.77 7.03
C PHE A 21 1.12 -2.96 6.10
N THR A 22 1.91 -3.02 5.02
CA THR A 22 1.80 -4.09 4.02
C THR A 22 2.33 -5.41 4.56
N CYS A 23 1.59 -6.50 4.33
CA CYS A 23 1.94 -7.83 4.82
C CYS A 23 1.83 -8.94 3.77
N GLY A 24 1.30 -8.63 2.59
CA GLY A 24 1.20 -9.58 1.49
C GLY A 24 1.11 -8.90 0.14
N ALA A 25 1.68 -9.53 -0.88
CA ALA A 25 1.56 -9.15 -2.28
C ALA A 25 1.42 -10.42 -3.12
N VAL A 26 0.36 -10.52 -3.91
CA VAL A 26 0.07 -11.68 -4.75
C VAL A 26 -0.01 -11.20 -6.21
N PRO A 27 0.96 -11.57 -7.07
CA PRO A 27 0.87 -11.28 -8.50
C PRO A 27 -0.24 -12.10 -9.14
N GLU A 28 -0.94 -11.49 -10.09
CA GLU A 28 -2.03 -12.10 -10.87
C GLU A 28 -1.57 -12.27 -12.33
N ASP A 29 -2.23 -13.16 -13.08
CA ASP A 29 -1.83 -13.51 -14.46
C ASP A 29 -1.97 -12.34 -15.46
N ASP A 30 -2.74 -11.31 -15.12
CA ASP A 30 -2.96 -10.10 -15.94
C ASP A 30 -1.89 -9.01 -15.75
N GLY A 31 -0.84 -9.30 -14.98
CA GLY A 31 0.24 -8.35 -14.68
C GLY A 31 -0.07 -7.37 -13.54
N THR A 32 -1.22 -7.53 -12.88
CA THR A 32 -1.52 -6.81 -11.64
C THR A 32 -0.96 -7.52 -10.42
N VAL A 33 -0.91 -6.80 -9.29
CA VAL A 33 -0.60 -7.33 -7.98
C VAL A 33 -1.68 -6.93 -7.00
N LYS A 34 -2.19 -7.90 -6.24
CA LYS A 34 -3.05 -7.67 -5.09
C LYS A 34 -2.17 -7.46 -3.86
N ILE A 35 -2.26 -6.28 -3.25
CA ILE A 35 -1.51 -5.91 -2.05
C ILE A 35 -2.46 -5.93 -0.86
N TYR A 36 -2.02 -6.55 0.23
CA TYR A 36 -2.73 -6.61 1.49
C TYR A 36 -2.01 -5.79 2.55
N TRP A 37 -2.75 -5.00 3.31
CA TRP A 37 -2.21 -4.21 4.41
C TRP A 37 -3.13 -4.19 5.61
N GLY A 38 -2.53 -4.05 6.79
CA GLY A 38 -3.25 -3.70 8.01
C GLY A 38 -3.58 -2.20 8.01
N GLY A 39 -4.84 -1.87 8.29
CA GLY A 39 -5.32 -0.50 8.53
C GLY A 39 -5.49 -0.25 10.02
N ALA A 40 -4.80 0.77 10.53
CA ALA A 40 -4.85 1.24 11.92
C ALA A 40 -4.72 0.12 13.00
N ASP A 41 -3.93 -0.92 12.74
CA ASP A 41 -3.82 -2.17 13.54
C ASP A 41 -5.19 -2.78 13.94
N THR A 42 -6.20 -2.60 13.08
CA THR A 42 -7.60 -2.95 13.39
C THR A 42 -8.26 -3.77 12.29
N VAL A 43 -8.01 -3.43 11.03
CA VAL A 43 -8.65 -4.09 9.88
C VAL A 43 -7.61 -4.61 8.89
N MET A 44 -8.04 -5.55 8.04
CA MET A 44 -7.29 -5.95 6.86
C MET A 44 -7.90 -5.32 5.62
N CYS A 45 -7.07 -4.62 4.86
CA CYS A 45 -7.40 -3.98 3.59
C CYS A 45 -6.72 -4.72 2.44
N ALA A 46 -7.26 -4.54 1.23
CA ALA A 46 -6.65 -5.04 0.01
C ALA A 46 -6.90 -4.09 -1.16
N GLY A 47 -5.98 -4.08 -2.12
CA GLY A 47 -6.01 -3.20 -3.28
C GLY A 47 -5.20 -3.80 -4.43
N THR A 48 -5.43 -3.29 -5.63
CA THR A 48 -4.81 -3.79 -6.86
C THR A 48 -4.02 -2.68 -7.54
N ALA A 49 -2.85 -3.02 -8.08
CA ALA A 49 -2.02 -2.13 -8.87
C ALA A 49 -1.34 -2.90 -10.01
N VAL A 50 -0.92 -2.21 -11.08
CA VAL A 50 -0.13 -2.82 -12.16
C VAL A 50 1.33 -2.89 -11.73
N ILE A 51 1.95 -4.07 -11.85
CA ILE A 51 3.33 -4.29 -11.37
C ILE A 51 4.32 -3.37 -12.08
N ASP A 52 4.22 -3.27 -13.40
CA ASP A 52 5.16 -2.46 -14.20
C ASP A 52 5.06 -0.97 -13.86
N GLU A 53 3.85 -0.47 -13.58
CA GLU A 53 3.64 0.92 -13.15
C GLU A 53 4.22 1.18 -11.75
N LEU A 54 4.03 0.25 -10.82
CA LEU A 54 4.64 0.30 -9.48
C LEU A 54 6.17 0.33 -9.54
N VAL A 55 6.77 -0.53 -10.38
CA VAL A 55 8.22 -0.57 -10.58
C VAL A 55 8.71 0.74 -11.20
N ALA A 56 8.03 1.23 -12.24
CA ALA A 56 8.37 2.50 -12.88
C ALA A 56 8.29 3.66 -11.88
N LEU A 57 7.29 3.66 -10.99
CA LEU A 57 7.13 4.67 -9.95
C LEU A 57 8.31 4.67 -8.96
N CYS A 58 8.76 3.49 -8.54
CA CYS A 58 9.95 3.35 -7.67
C CYS A 58 11.23 3.90 -8.31
N LEU A 59 11.39 3.73 -9.62
CA LEU A 59 12.58 4.16 -10.36
C LEU A 59 12.57 5.66 -10.71
N THR A 60 11.39 6.23 -10.97
CA THR A 60 11.26 7.59 -11.52
C THR A 60 10.84 8.64 -10.50
N ALA A 61 10.14 8.24 -9.42
CA ALA A 61 9.59 9.15 -8.41
C ALA A 61 10.07 8.81 -6.99
N SER A 62 11.27 8.25 -6.89
CA SER A 62 11.91 7.90 -5.62
C SER A 62 11.96 9.12 -4.69
N ARG A 63 11.61 8.89 -3.42
CA ARG A 63 11.66 9.93 -2.39
C ARG A 63 13.00 9.86 -1.67
N PRO A 64 13.74 10.97 -1.51
CA PRO A 64 14.94 10.96 -0.71
C PRO A 64 14.63 10.55 0.74
N PRO A 65 15.58 9.88 1.42
CA PRO A 65 15.48 9.67 2.86
C PRO A 65 15.34 11.02 3.56
N MET A 66 14.54 11.04 4.63
CA MET A 66 14.33 12.21 5.48
C MET A 66 15.52 12.39 6.43
#